data_AF-A0AB38YCM6-F1
#
_entry.id   AF-A0AB38YCM6-F1
#
_cell.length_a   1.000
_cell.length_b   1.000
_cell.length_c   1.000
_cell.angle_alpha   90.00
_cell.angle_beta   90.00
_cell.angle_gamma   90.00
#
_symmetry.space_group_name_H-M   'P 1'
#
loop_
_entity.id
_entity.type
_entity.pdbx_description
1 polymer ?
#
loop_
_entity_poly.entity_id
_entity_poly.type
_entity_poly.pdbx_seq_one_letter_code
_entity_poly.pdbx_strand_id
1 'polypeptide(L)'
;MSYLKGNLIALVGVALLAGCASSPERAPDTRPLLSPPTESFATDELTGEGFFRIVLAELALRNSEPELALELYDAALTMYPNNIDILARVAPLSIQLGQIEAAAYYYERWTVLTPNHLEAWHGLWQLSLGLDQVTTAVNALGELLVRQPDYALYVPYELLRTWPVEQQRQLRTELAGAELPADRSPDLILLNGFLAEELGDERAADILWRALDSQLRSPQDYQAYGQTLIELSLWRGADILLTSASRSHPEVDRFYLSRAQAQLSQNDQAGALAILKEGLDALPNNPRLLRFGGELAYVQEDSAARDYFEQLLDTELASIGYYYLGRLSEDDAEYNTAFEYYLQVGDPDWAPSAIQRQLRLIAADLIPSVDVQDLFEQHRMHFANIQHQIAELHGRFWYDVGQYERAYDAYTQGLNEQPTDITLLYLRALSAEPIDRLDSLETDLRKILELDPDNAAALNALGYTLADRTDRLEEARPLIERAYELNPNSAAIVDSLGWLYFREGNYSRAATVLRQALDMQGWDADDDEIVAHYVEALWRNGDTEMALSVAAEWQAQHSNTDRLQRILDQINEAP
;
A
#
# COMPACT_ATOMS: atom_id res chain seq x y z
N MET A 1 21.88 -13.37 -7.76
CA MET A 1 22.12 -12.56 -8.98
C MET A 1 20.77 -12.32 -9.65
N SER A 2 20.36 -11.05 -9.79
CA SER A 2 19.29 -10.55 -10.67
C SER A 2 17.82 -10.96 -10.44
N TYR A 3 17.17 -10.72 -9.28
CA TYR A 3 15.69 -10.64 -9.21
C TYR A 3 15.10 -9.76 -8.07
N LEU A 4 15.86 -8.80 -7.52
CA LEU A 4 15.37 -7.94 -6.41
C LEU A 4 15.56 -6.42 -6.63
N LYS A 5 15.95 -5.97 -7.83
CA LYS A 5 16.13 -4.53 -8.14
C LYS A 5 14.84 -3.84 -8.66
N GLY A 6 13.72 -4.54 -8.78
CA GLY A 6 12.52 -4.04 -9.48
C GLY A 6 11.45 -3.33 -8.64
N ASN A 7 11.42 -3.52 -7.31
CA ASN A 7 10.25 -3.11 -6.51
C ASN A 7 10.50 -2.00 -5.46
N LEU A 8 11.70 -1.40 -5.42
CA LEU A 8 11.94 -0.27 -4.50
C LEU A 8 11.41 1.09 -5.02
N ILE A 9 11.09 1.20 -6.31
CA ILE A 9 10.66 2.46 -6.94
C ILE A 9 9.15 2.72 -6.72
N ALA A 10 8.35 1.69 -6.43
CA ALA A 10 6.91 1.81 -6.28
C ALA A 10 6.42 2.22 -4.87
N LEU A 11 7.29 2.15 -3.85
CA LEU A 11 6.89 2.37 -2.44
C LEU A 11 7.26 3.75 -1.87
N VAL A 12 7.99 4.58 -2.62
CA VAL A 12 8.26 5.98 -2.24
C VAL A 12 7.10 6.92 -2.65
N GLY A 13 6.17 6.45 -3.49
CA GLY A 13 5.15 7.30 -4.11
C GLY A 13 3.86 7.57 -3.30
N VAL A 14 3.63 6.92 -2.16
CA VAL A 14 2.29 6.96 -1.50
C VAL A 14 2.30 7.56 -0.08
N ALA A 15 3.45 7.77 0.56
CA ALA A 15 3.51 8.12 1.98
C ALA A 15 3.87 9.59 2.29
N LEU A 16 3.38 10.58 1.52
CA LEU A 16 3.66 12.01 1.80
C LEU A 16 2.44 12.93 1.98
N LEU A 17 1.20 12.43 1.97
CA LEU A 17 0.01 13.31 2.05
C LEU A 17 -0.99 12.89 3.12
N ALA A 18 -0.61 13.09 4.38
CA ALA A 18 -1.58 13.25 5.48
C ALA A 18 -1.08 14.28 6.50
N GLY A 19 -0.56 15.41 6.03
CA GLY A 19 -0.49 16.61 6.85
C GLY A 19 -1.83 17.32 6.74
N CYS A 20 -2.65 17.29 7.80
CA CYS A 20 -3.90 18.03 7.90
C CYS A 20 -3.67 19.52 7.60
N ALA A 21 -3.94 19.93 6.37
CA ALA A 21 -4.07 21.32 5.99
C ALA A 21 -5.56 21.58 5.70
N SER A 22 -6.08 22.68 6.25
CA SER A 22 -7.37 23.26 5.92
C SER A 22 -7.64 23.16 4.42
N SER A 23 -8.88 22.81 4.06
CA SER A 23 -9.34 22.78 2.66
C SER A 23 -8.80 24.00 1.91
N PRO A 24 -8.09 23.81 0.78
CA PRO A 24 -7.63 24.94 -0.01
C PRO A 24 -8.84 25.80 -0.37
N GLU A 25 -8.73 27.13 -0.24
CA GLU A 25 -9.81 28.07 -0.59
C GLU A 25 -10.20 27.99 -2.08
N ARG A 26 -9.42 27.30 -2.94
CA ARG A 26 -9.55 27.38 -4.41
C ARG A 26 -9.04 26.18 -5.23
N ALA A 27 -9.03 24.95 -4.71
CA ALA A 27 -8.69 23.79 -5.54
C ALA A 27 -9.84 23.39 -6.49
N PRO A 28 -9.55 22.73 -7.63
CA PRO A 28 -10.60 22.12 -8.45
C PRO A 28 -11.47 21.22 -7.58
N ASP A 29 -12.78 21.24 -7.82
CA ASP A 29 -13.69 20.39 -7.06
C ASP A 29 -13.44 18.92 -7.42
N THR A 30 -13.29 18.09 -6.39
CA THR A 30 -13.01 16.66 -6.52
C THR A 30 -14.24 15.79 -6.31
N ARG A 31 -15.39 16.39 -5.97
CA ARG A 31 -16.62 15.66 -5.66
C ARG A 31 -17.56 15.58 -6.86
N PRO A 32 -17.90 14.37 -7.33
CA PRO A 32 -19.03 14.21 -8.24
C PRO A 32 -20.35 14.52 -7.51
N LEU A 33 -21.34 15.07 -8.23
CA LEU A 33 -22.69 15.26 -7.68
C LEU A 33 -23.39 13.91 -7.55
N LEU A 34 -23.36 13.33 -6.35
CA LEU A 34 -23.93 12.01 -6.06
C LEU A 34 -25.05 12.04 -5.02
N SER A 35 -25.37 13.18 -4.41
CA SER A 35 -26.29 13.22 -3.28
C SER A 35 -27.32 14.34 -3.39
N PRO A 36 -28.61 14.07 -3.08
CA PRO A 36 -29.62 15.11 -3.03
C PRO A 36 -29.30 16.14 -1.92
N PRO A 37 -29.65 17.42 -2.11
CA PRO A 37 -29.39 18.46 -1.12
C PRO A 37 -30.12 18.17 0.20
N THR A 38 -29.45 18.43 1.33
CA THR A 38 -29.95 18.07 2.68
C THR A 38 -31.07 18.99 3.18
N GLU A 39 -31.24 20.17 2.58
CA GLU A 39 -32.28 21.13 2.94
C GLU A 39 -33.60 20.89 2.18
N SER A 40 -34.69 21.30 2.83
CA SER A 40 -36.04 21.35 2.26
C SER A 40 -36.33 22.80 1.90
N PHE A 41 -36.55 23.10 0.62
CA PHE A 41 -37.02 24.41 0.19
C PHE A 41 -38.56 24.41 0.05
N ALA A 42 -39.09 25.62 0.01
CA ALA A 42 -40.46 25.94 0.39
C ALA A 42 -41.50 25.30 -0.55
N THR A 43 -42.40 24.54 0.05
CA THR A 43 -43.57 23.97 -0.60
C THR A 43 -44.51 25.10 -1.05
N ASP A 44 -44.64 25.31 -2.36
CA ASP A 44 -45.93 25.77 -2.92
C ASP A 44 -47.05 24.85 -2.40
N GLU A 45 -48.31 25.31 -2.38
CA GLU A 45 -49.45 24.53 -1.85
C GLU A 45 -49.62 23.18 -2.58
N LEU A 46 -48.95 22.14 -2.07
CA LEU A 46 -49.05 20.77 -2.55
C LEU A 46 -50.43 20.22 -2.16
N THR A 47 -51.14 19.64 -3.12
CA THR A 47 -52.39 18.91 -2.85
C THR A 47 -52.10 17.62 -2.07
N GLY A 48 -53.06 17.16 -1.26
CA GLY A 48 -52.85 16.04 -0.33
C GLY A 48 -52.35 14.73 -0.97
N GLU A 49 -52.73 14.44 -2.23
CA GLU A 49 -52.24 13.25 -2.94
C GLU A 49 -50.76 13.36 -3.32
N GLY A 50 -50.34 14.50 -3.87
CA GLY A 50 -48.96 14.66 -4.32
C GLY A 50 -47.99 14.87 -3.16
N PHE A 51 -48.41 15.55 -2.09
CA PHE A 51 -47.64 15.61 -0.84
C PHE A 51 -47.45 14.22 -0.23
N PHE A 52 -48.49 13.38 -0.23
CA PHE A 52 -48.41 12.00 0.28
C PHE A 52 -47.38 11.16 -0.48
N ARG A 53 -47.31 11.29 -1.82
CA ARG A 53 -46.33 10.59 -2.65
C ARG A 53 -44.88 10.99 -2.33
N ILE A 54 -44.63 12.28 -2.12
CA ILE A 54 -43.30 12.79 -1.73
C ILE A 54 -42.89 12.21 -0.36
N VAL A 55 -43.79 12.20 0.62
CA VAL A 55 -43.51 11.62 1.96
C VAL A 55 -43.22 10.12 1.88
N LEU A 56 -43.96 9.38 1.05
CA LEU A 56 -43.68 7.96 0.82
C LEU A 56 -42.32 7.76 0.16
N ALA A 57 -41.94 8.61 -0.79
CA ALA A 57 -40.65 8.55 -1.46
C ALA A 57 -39.49 8.75 -0.46
N GLU A 58 -39.60 9.75 0.43
CA GLU A 58 -38.62 9.99 1.50
C GLU A 58 -38.54 8.81 2.50
N LEU A 59 -39.66 8.15 2.81
CA LEU A 59 -39.67 6.95 3.65
C LEU A 59 -39.01 5.75 2.95
N ALA A 60 -39.25 5.58 1.65
CA ALA A 60 -38.61 4.54 0.84
C ALA A 60 -37.08 4.72 0.83
N LEU A 61 -36.57 5.94 0.66
CA LEU A 61 -35.14 6.23 0.79
C LEU A 61 -34.58 5.85 2.17
N ARG A 62 -35.29 6.18 3.26
CA ARG A 62 -34.88 5.79 4.62
C ARG A 62 -34.84 4.28 4.83
N ASN A 63 -35.70 3.54 4.13
CA ASN A 63 -35.75 2.09 4.15
C ASN A 63 -34.77 1.44 3.16
N SER A 64 -33.91 2.21 2.49
CA SER A 64 -32.99 1.73 1.46
C SER A 64 -33.69 1.14 0.23
N GLU A 65 -34.82 1.74 -0.18
CA GLU A 65 -35.61 1.37 -1.37
C GLU A 65 -35.56 2.50 -2.43
N PRO A 66 -34.42 2.72 -3.11
CA PRO A 66 -34.23 3.86 -4.00
C PRO A 66 -35.05 3.79 -5.30
N GLU A 67 -35.33 2.60 -5.83
CA GLU A 67 -36.16 2.43 -7.03
C GLU A 67 -37.61 2.83 -6.77
N LEU A 68 -38.16 2.43 -5.62
CA LEU A 68 -39.52 2.81 -5.21
C LEU A 68 -39.60 4.31 -4.94
N ALA A 69 -38.58 4.88 -4.32
CA ALA A 69 -38.51 6.32 -4.11
C ALA A 69 -38.54 7.09 -5.44
N LEU A 70 -37.77 6.66 -6.45
CA LEU A 70 -37.76 7.30 -7.76
C LEU A 70 -39.13 7.21 -8.45
N GLU A 71 -39.78 6.04 -8.42
CA GLU A 71 -41.13 5.87 -8.98
C GLU A 71 -42.15 6.82 -8.33
N LEU A 72 -42.10 6.95 -7.00
CA LEU A 72 -43.00 7.83 -6.25
C LEU A 72 -42.74 9.31 -6.54
N TYR A 73 -41.48 9.70 -6.68
CA TYR A 73 -41.12 11.06 -7.09
C TYR A 73 -41.52 11.37 -8.53
N ASP A 74 -41.34 10.45 -9.48
CA ASP A 74 -41.78 10.63 -10.87
C ASP A 74 -43.31 10.79 -10.96
N ALA A 75 -44.06 10.02 -10.16
CA ALA A 75 -45.50 10.18 -10.04
C ALA A 75 -45.86 11.56 -9.47
N ALA A 76 -45.12 12.06 -8.47
CA ALA A 76 -45.31 13.40 -7.92
C ALA A 76 -44.93 14.50 -8.93
N LEU A 77 -43.87 14.30 -9.72
CA LEU A 77 -43.44 15.22 -10.78
C LEU A 77 -44.47 15.28 -11.92
N THR A 78 -45.23 14.20 -12.18
CA THR A 78 -46.36 14.23 -13.11
C THR A 78 -47.47 15.17 -12.63
N MET A 79 -47.68 15.28 -11.32
CA MET A 79 -48.68 16.17 -10.70
C MET A 79 -48.17 17.60 -10.58
N TYR A 80 -46.88 17.78 -10.31
CA TYR A 80 -46.23 19.08 -10.15
C TYR A 80 -44.99 19.17 -11.05
N PRO A 81 -45.19 19.31 -12.37
CA PRO A 81 -44.09 19.24 -13.33
C PRO A 81 -43.00 20.27 -13.10
N ASN A 82 -43.31 21.43 -12.52
CA ASN A 82 -42.35 22.51 -12.30
C ASN A 82 -41.85 22.60 -10.85
N ASN A 83 -42.08 21.58 -10.02
CA ASN A 83 -41.60 21.58 -8.65
C ASN A 83 -40.10 21.28 -8.60
N ILE A 84 -39.33 22.27 -8.15
CA ILE A 84 -37.85 22.22 -8.13
C ILE A 84 -37.34 21.26 -7.05
N ASP A 85 -38.03 21.15 -5.91
CA ASP A 85 -37.62 20.25 -4.83
C ASP A 85 -37.69 18.79 -5.26
N ILE A 86 -38.72 18.41 -6.02
CA ILE A 86 -38.83 17.07 -6.59
C ILE A 86 -37.71 16.85 -7.61
N LEU A 87 -37.45 17.82 -8.50
CA LEU A 87 -36.34 17.75 -9.47
C LEU A 87 -34.97 17.56 -8.79
N ALA A 88 -34.72 18.29 -7.72
CA ALA A 88 -33.50 18.20 -6.92
C ALA A 88 -33.33 16.84 -6.20
N ARG A 89 -34.42 16.08 -6.02
CA ARG A 89 -34.41 14.72 -5.46
C ARG A 89 -34.24 13.66 -6.54
N VAL A 90 -34.99 13.75 -7.64
CA VAL A 90 -34.93 12.73 -8.71
C VAL A 90 -33.62 12.77 -9.47
N ALA A 91 -33.03 13.95 -9.70
CA ALA A 91 -31.85 14.08 -10.53
C ALA A 91 -30.64 13.29 -9.98
N PRO A 92 -30.18 13.48 -8.73
CA PRO A 92 -29.11 12.66 -8.14
C PRO A 92 -29.51 11.19 -7.94
N LEU A 93 -30.77 10.91 -7.61
CA LEU A 93 -31.26 9.54 -7.41
C LEU A 93 -31.22 8.73 -8.71
N SER A 94 -31.56 9.35 -9.84
CA SER A 94 -31.42 8.75 -11.17
C SER A 94 -29.96 8.41 -11.49
N ILE A 95 -29.00 9.25 -11.10
CA ILE A 95 -27.56 8.93 -11.24
C ILE A 95 -27.21 7.67 -10.44
N GLN A 96 -27.63 7.61 -9.17
CA GLN A 96 -27.36 6.47 -8.29
C GLN A 96 -27.91 5.16 -8.86
N LEU A 97 -29.06 5.22 -9.52
CA LEU A 97 -29.72 4.07 -10.17
C LEU A 97 -29.18 3.79 -11.59
N GLY A 98 -28.16 4.51 -12.06
CA GLY A 98 -27.57 4.35 -13.38
C GLY A 98 -28.40 4.88 -14.54
N GLN A 99 -29.43 5.68 -14.28
CA GLN A 99 -30.32 6.29 -15.27
C GLN A 99 -29.80 7.68 -15.70
N ILE A 100 -28.66 7.69 -16.39
CA ILE A 100 -27.90 8.93 -16.70
C ILE A 100 -28.67 9.88 -17.63
N GLU A 101 -29.34 9.36 -18.65
CA GLU A 101 -30.15 10.17 -19.58
C GLU A 101 -31.35 10.83 -18.88
N ALA A 102 -31.98 10.10 -17.96
CA ALA A 102 -33.09 10.63 -17.15
C ALA A 102 -32.59 11.72 -16.20
N ALA A 103 -31.44 11.49 -15.54
CA ALA A 103 -30.80 12.49 -14.70
C ALA A 103 -30.49 13.78 -15.49
N ALA A 104 -29.91 13.65 -16.69
CA ALA A 104 -29.57 14.81 -17.53
C ALA A 104 -30.82 15.61 -17.92
N TYR A 105 -31.91 14.92 -18.26
CA TYR A 105 -33.21 15.55 -18.51
C TYR A 105 -33.73 16.33 -17.28
N TYR A 106 -33.63 15.75 -16.08
CA TYR A 106 -34.05 16.44 -14.86
C TYR A 106 -33.20 17.67 -14.56
N TYR A 107 -31.88 17.60 -14.73
CA TYR A 107 -30.98 18.75 -14.58
C TYR A 107 -31.26 19.83 -15.62
N GLU A 108 -31.47 19.47 -16.89
CA GLU A 108 -31.85 20.43 -17.94
C GLU A 108 -33.12 21.18 -17.55
N ARG A 109 -34.16 20.48 -17.10
CA ARG A 109 -35.39 21.12 -16.63
C ARG A 109 -35.17 22.01 -15.42
N TRP A 110 -34.35 21.57 -14.47
CA TRP A 110 -34.02 22.33 -13.28
C TRP A 110 -33.34 23.65 -13.65
N THR A 111 -32.40 23.65 -14.60
CA THR A 111 -31.73 24.88 -15.06
C THR A 111 -32.69 25.88 -15.72
N VAL A 112 -33.70 25.41 -16.46
CA VAL A 112 -34.73 26.26 -17.08
C VAL A 112 -35.63 26.92 -16.02
N LEU A 113 -35.99 26.19 -14.97
CA LEU A 113 -36.89 26.67 -13.91
C LEU A 113 -36.18 27.57 -12.90
N THR A 114 -34.92 27.26 -12.59
CA THR A 114 -34.07 28.07 -11.71
C THR A 114 -32.75 28.41 -12.38
N PRO A 115 -32.74 29.38 -13.30
CA PRO A 115 -31.51 29.77 -13.98
C PRO A 115 -30.42 30.21 -13.02
N ASN A 116 -30.72 30.72 -11.82
CA ASN A 116 -29.71 31.18 -10.85
C ASN A 116 -29.14 30.07 -9.94
N HIS A 117 -29.59 28.82 -10.08
CA HIS A 117 -29.13 27.70 -9.25
C HIS A 117 -27.88 27.07 -9.88
N LEU A 118 -26.73 27.19 -9.21
CA LEU A 118 -25.43 26.81 -9.80
C LEU A 118 -25.27 25.29 -9.91
N GLU A 119 -25.69 24.55 -8.89
CA GLU A 119 -25.62 23.09 -8.85
C GLU A 119 -26.43 22.44 -10.00
N ALA A 120 -27.52 23.07 -10.42
CA ALA A 120 -28.31 22.59 -11.56
C ALA A 120 -27.50 22.65 -12.87
N TRP A 121 -26.79 23.76 -13.10
CA TRP A 121 -25.92 23.92 -14.27
C TRP A 121 -24.67 23.04 -14.19
N HIS A 122 -24.09 22.88 -12.99
CA HIS A 122 -22.99 21.97 -12.75
C HIS A 122 -23.37 20.53 -13.08
N GLY A 123 -24.53 20.06 -12.58
CA GLY A 123 -25.03 18.72 -12.87
C GLY A 123 -25.28 18.49 -14.35
N LEU A 124 -25.88 19.48 -15.03
CA LEU A 124 -26.06 19.42 -16.48
C LEU A 124 -24.71 19.36 -17.22
N TRP A 125 -23.74 20.20 -16.85
CA TRP A 125 -22.37 20.16 -17.39
C TRP A 125 -21.73 18.76 -17.26
N GLN A 126 -21.72 18.20 -16.05
CA GLN A 126 -21.10 16.90 -15.78
C GLN A 126 -21.77 15.76 -16.56
N LEU A 127 -23.10 15.71 -16.55
CA LEU A 127 -23.85 14.62 -17.20
C LEU A 127 -23.80 14.73 -18.72
N SER A 128 -23.87 15.95 -19.27
CA SER A 128 -23.75 16.16 -20.71
C SER A 128 -22.36 15.80 -21.23
N LEU A 129 -21.28 15.98 -20.45
CA LEU A 129 -19.99 15.37 -20.79
C LEU A 129 -20.12 13.84 -20.81
N GLY A 130 -20.63 13.23 -19.74
CA GLY A 130 -20.82 11.76 -19.66
C GLY A 130 -21.60 11.14 -20.83
N LEU A 131 -22.56 11.89 -21.40
CA LEU A 131 -23.43 11.49 -22.49
C LEU A 131 -22.93 11.88 -23.90
N ASP A 132 -21.70 12.39 -24.03
CA ASP A 132 -21.13 12.89 -25.31
C ASP A 132 -21.96 14.03 -25.94
N GLN A 133 -22.63 14.82 -25.11
CA GLN A 133 -23.42 15.98 -25.52
C GLN A 133 -22.60 17.26 -25.36
N VAL A 134 -21.52 17.37 -26.13
CA VAL A 134 -20.52 18.45 -26.04
C VAL A 134 -21.16 19.85 -26.03
N THR A 135 -22.07 20.14 -26.96
CA THR A 135 -22.71 21.46 -27.06
C THR A 135 -23.57 21.80 -25.87
N THR A 136 -24.35 20.84 -25.36
CA THR A 136 -25.15 21.04 -24.15
C THR A 136 -24.24 21.28 -22.95
N ALA A 137 -23.15 20.51 -22.85
CA ALA A 137 -22.17 20.67 -21.79
C ALA A 137 -21.55 22.08 -21.81
N VAL A 138 -20.99 22.52 -22.95
CA VAL A 138 -20.35 23.83 -23.06
C VAL A 138 -21.32 24.98 -22.77
N ASN A 139 -22.57 24.88 -23.23
CA ASN A 139 -23.60 25.87 -22.91
C ASN A 139 -23.91 25.92 -21.41
N ALA A 140 -24.07 24.75 -20.76
CA ALA A 140 -24.30 24.67 -19.32
C ALA A 140 -23.14 25.26 -18.52
N LEU A 141 -21.89 24.99 -18.94
CA LEU A 141 -20.69 25.57 -18.35
C LEU A 141 -20.66 27.10 -18.53
N GLY A 142 -21.06 27.60 -19.71
CA GLY A 142 -21.18 29.04 -19.96
C GLY A 142 -22.16 29.72 -19.03
N GLU A 143 -23.35 29.15 -18.87
CA GLU A 143 -24.35 29.67 -17.93
C GLU A 143 -23.85 29.64 -16.48
N LEU A 144 -23.14 28.59 -16.08
CA LEU A 144 -22.52 28.49 -14.76
C LEU A 144 -21.49 29.61 -14.52
N LEU A 145 -20.52 29.77 -15.44
CA LEU A 145 -19.42 30.72 -15.28
C LEU A 145 -19.82 32.18 -15.48
N VAL A 146 -20.88 32.46 -16.24
CA VAL A 146 -21.45 33.83 -16.31
C VAL A 146 -21.99 34.27 -14.94
N ARG A 147 -22.51 33.34 -14.14
CA ARG A 147 -23.07 33.63 -12.81
C ARG A 147 -22.01 33.63 -11.72
N GLN A 148 -21.10 32.66 -11.78
CA GLN A 148 -19.97 32.58 -10.86
C GLN A 148 -18.68 32.28 -11.65
N PRO A 149 -17.93 33.32 -12.07
CA PRO A 149 -16.71 33.14 -12.87
C PRO A 149 -15.60 32.36 -12.17
N ASP A 150 -15.57 32.34 -10.83
CA ASP A 150 -14.59 31.66 -9.99
C ASP A 150 -15.11 30.33 -9.40
N TYR A 151 -16.16 29.77 -10.00
CA TYR A 151 -16.74 28.50 -9.58
C TYR A 151 -15.72 27.35 -9.72
N ALA A 152 -15.57 26.54 -8.67
CA ALA A 152 -14.68 25.39 -8.67
C ALA A 152 -15.29 24.25 -9.51
N LEU A 153 -14.66 23.90 -10.62
CA LEU A 153 -15.18 22.93 -11.56
C LEU A 153 -14.71 21.53 -11.20
N TYR A 154 -15.66 20.59 -11.12
CA TYR A 154 -15.34 19.17 -11.26
C TYR A 154 -15.30 18.81 -12.73
N VAL A 155 -14.16 18.30 -13.17
CA VAL A 155 -13.94 17.83 -14.54
C VAL A 155 -13.54 16.36 -14.49
N PRO A 156 -14.25 15.45 -15.17
CA PRO A 156 -13.91 14.03 -15.19
C PRO A 156 -12.75 13.77 -16.16
N TYR A 157 -11.54 14.22 -15.84
CA TYR A 157 -10.35 14.15 -16.72
C TYR A 157 -10.07 12.73 -17.23
N GLU A 158 -10.20 11.71 -16.38
CA GLU A 158 -10.01 10.32 -16.78
C GLU A 158 -11.01 9.88 -17.85
N LEU A 159 -12.28 10.28 -17.75
CA LEU A 159 -13.27 10.05 -18.79
C LEU A 159 -12.86 10.75 -20.10
N LEU A 160 -12.49 12.03 -20.03
CA LEU A 160 -12.11 12.81 -21.20
C LEU A 160 -10.88 12.23 -21.91
N ARG A 161 -9.92 11.68 -21.16
CA ARG A 161 -8.74 10.99 -21.71
C ARG A 161 -9.15 9.79 -22.57
N THR A 162 -10.22 9.08 -22.20
CA THR A 162 -10.73 7.94 -22.99
C THR A 162 -11.51 8.32 -24.24
N TRP A 163 -11.86 9.59 -24.41
CA TRP A 163 -12.64 10.00 -25.59
C TRP A 163 -11.82 9.90 -26.89
N PRO A 164 -12.47 9.56 -28.01
CA PRO A 164 -11.93 9.80 -29.34
C PRO A 164 -11.35 11.21 -29.50
N VAL A 165 -10.20 11.30 -30.16
CA VAL A 165 -9.49 12.56 -30.46
C VAL A 165 -10.40 13.60 -31.14
N GLU A 166 -11.36 13.16 -31.97
CA GLU A 166 -12.30 14.08 -32.62
C GLU A 166 -13.28 14.73 -31.63
N GLN A 167 -13.77 13.98 -30.65
CA GLN A 167 -14.63 14.51 -29.59
C GLN A 167 -13.87 15.46 -28.66
N GLN A 168 -12.63 15.11 -28.29
CA GLN A 168 -11.75 16.02 -27.53
C GLN A 168 -11.50 17.32 -28.30
N ARG A 169 -11.27 17.24 -29.62
CA ARG A 169 -11.10 18.42 -30.49
C ARG A 169 -12.40 19.23 -30.60
N GLN A 170 -13.55 18.57 -30.70
CA GLN A 170 -14.85 19.24 -30.71
C GLN A 170 -15.06 20.03 -29.41
N LEU A 171 -14.89 19.38 -28.26
CA LEU A 171 -15.01 20.04 -26.95
C LEU A 171 -14.10 21.27 -26.84
N ARG A 172 -12.82 21.13 -27.19
CA ARG A 172 -11.89 22.26 -27.17
C ARG A 172 -12.30 23.40 -28.12
N THR A 173 -12.84 23.07 -29.29
CA THR A 173 -13.30 24.07 -30.28
C THR A 173 -14.52 24.82 -29.77
N GLU A 174 -15.48 24.12 -29.17
CA GLU A 174 -16.69 24.72 -28.61
C GLU A 174 -16.37 25.59 -27.38
N LEU A 175 -15.48 25.12 -26.49
CA LEU A 175 -14.99 25.93 -25.36
C LEU A 175 -14.33 27.23 -25.82
N ALA A 176 -13.52 27.19 -26.89
CA ALA A 176 -12.89 28.39 -27.44
C ALA A 176 -13.90 29.35 -28.12
N GLY A 177 -15.02 28.84 -28.62
CA GLY A 177 -16.07 29.63 -29.28
C GLY A 177 -17.08 30.26 -28.32
N ALA A 178 -17.18 29.78 -27.09
CA ALA A 178 -18.25 30.13 -26.15
C ALA A 178 -18.03 31.45 -25.35
N GLU A 179 -17.01 32.26 -25.66
CA GLU A 179 -16.69 33.53 -24.99
C GLU A 179 -16.69 33.45 -23.44
N LEU A 180 -16.17 32.35 -22.90
CA LEU A 180 -16.14 32.06 -21.46
C LEU A 180 -15.16 32.98 -20.71
N PRO A 181 -15.40 33.30 -19.42
CA PRO A 181 -14.54 34.19 -18.61
C PRO A 181 -13.25 33.48 -18.14
N ALA A 182 -12.42 33.05 -19.09
CA ALA A 182 -11.18 32.32 -18.82
C ALA A 182 -10.15 33.13 -18.01
N ASP A 183 -10.21 34.46 -18.05
CA ASP A 183 -9.36 35.35 -17.24
C ASP A 183 -9.65 35.27 -15.73
N ARG A 184 -10.76 34.62 -15.33
CA ARG A 184 -11.21 34.52 -13.94
C ARG A 184 -11.42 33.09 -13.44
N SER A 185 -11.29 32.10 -14.32
CA SER A 185 -11.49 30.68 -14.03
C SER A 185 -10.21 29.87 -14.27
N PRO A 186 -9.39 29.63 -13.23
CA PRO A 186 -8.21 28.77 -13.35
C PRO A 186 -8.56 27.34 -13.78
N ASP A 187 -9.69 26.79 -13.32
CA ASP A 187 -10.13 25.44 -13.68
C ASP A 187 -10.51 25.30 -15.15
N LEU A 188 -11.07 26.36 -15.75
CA LEU A 188 -11.30 26.40 -17.19
C LEU A 188 -9.99 26.42 -17.99
N ILE A 189 -8.98 27.12 -17.48
CA ILE A 189 -7.64 27.09 -18.09
C ILE A 189 -7.03 25.70 -17.94
N LEU A 190 -7.19 25.06 -16.78
CA LEU A 190 -6.73 23.69 -16.53
C LEU A 190 -7.36 22.70 -17.53
N LEU A 191 -8.68 22.75 -17.72
CA LEU A 191 -9.38 21.92 -18.71
C LEU A 191 -8.87 22.17 -20.13
N ASN A 192 -8.74 23.43 -20.55
CA ASN A 192 -8.25 23.74 -21.90
C ASN A 192 -6.79 23.31 -22.08
N GLY A 193 -5.96 23.47 -21.05
CA GLY A 193 -4.55 23.07 -21.07
C GLY A 193 -4.41 21.54 -21.13
N PHE A 194 -5.22 20.81 -20.36
CA PHE A 194 -5.34 19.35 -20.45
C PHE A 194 -5.66 18.92 -21.88
N LEU A 195 -6.73 19.46 -22.49
CA LEU A 195 -7.10 19.14 -23.87
C LEU A 195 -6.01 19.54 -24.87
N ALA A 196 -5.26 20.61 -24.63
CA ALA A 196 -4.17 21.02 -25.50
C ALA A 196 -3.00 20.02 -25.47
N GLU A 197 -2.60 19.54 -24.29
CA GLU A 197 -1.55 18.50 -24.16
C GLU A 197 -2.00 17.16 -24.74
N GLU A 198 -3.21 16.68 -24.43
CA GLU A 198 -3.74 15.41 -24.96
C GLU A 198 -3.84 15.42 -26.49
N LEU A 199 -4.16 16.57 -27.09
CA LEU A 199 -4.22 16.74 -28.54
C LEU A 199 -2.84 17.02 -29.18
N GLY A 200 -1.77 17.10 -28.39
CA GLY A 200 -0.41 17.39 -28.85
C GLY A 200 -0.17 18.82 -29.33
N ASP A 201 -1.04 19.78 -28.97
CA ASP A 201 -0.86 21.20 -29.27
C ASP A 201 0.00 21.89 -28.21
N GLU A 202 1.28 21.59 -28.29
CA GLU A 202 2.34 22.11 -27.43
C GLU A 202 2.32 23.63 -27.25
N ARG A 203 2.08 24.37 -28.34
CA ARG A 203 2.08 25.84 -28.30
C ARG A 203 0.87 26.37 -27.56
N ALA A 204 -0.31 25.78 -27.77
CA ALA A 204 -1.51 26.18 -27.04
C ALA A 204 -1.37 25.84 -25.55
N ALA A 205 -0.85 24.66 -25.22
CA ALA A 205 -0.58 24.25 -23.85
C ALA A 205 0.32 25.26 -23.11
N ASP A 206 1.46 25.65 -23.69
CA ASP A 206 2.38 26.63 -23.09
C ASP A 206 1.69 27.98 -22.77
N ILE A 207 0.82 28.45 -23.67
CA ILE A 207 0.07 29.70 -23.49
C ILE A 207 -0.90 29.56 -22.32
N LEU A 208 -1.63 28.44 -22.26
CA LEU A 208 -2.62 28.17 -21.23
C LEU A 208 -1.96 28.00 -19.85
N TRP A 209 -0.85 27.29 -19.76
CA TRP A 209 -0.14 27.12 -18.49
C TRP A 209 0.47 28.41 -17.95
N ARG A 210 0.96 29.29 -18.81
CA ARG A 210 1.38 30.64 -18.40
C ARG A 210 0.19 31.52 -18.00
N ALA A 211 -0.97 31.34 -18.66
CA ALA A 211 -2.19 32.03 -18.26
C ALA A 211 -2.65 31.55 -16.87
N LEU A 212 -2.61 30.25 -16.59
CA LEU A 212 -2.90 29.68 -15.28
C LEU A 212 -1.95 30.24 -14.21
N ASP A 213 -0.64 30.17 -14.46
CA ASP A 213 0.39 30.75 -13.58
C ASP A 213 0.12 32.22 -13.25
N SER A 214 -0.30 33.01 -14.26
CA SER A 214 -0.61 34.42 -14.07
C SER A 214 -1.81 34.70 -13.15
N GLN A 215 -2.65 33.70 -12.87
CA GLN A 215 -3.79 33.79 -11.95
C GLN A 215 -3.46 33.31 -10.53
N LEU A 216 -2.42 32.49 -10.36
CA LEU A 216 -2.03 31.97 -9.06
C LEU A 216 -1.23 33.02 -8.28
N ARG A 217 -1.46 33.09 -6.97
CA ARG A 217 -0.83 34.10 -6.09
C ARG A 217 -0.33 33.55 -4.77
N SER A 218 -0.94 32.47 -4.27
CA SER A 218 -0.59 31.89 -2.99
C SER A 218 0.18 30.57 -3.16
N PRO A 219 1.05 30.20 -2.20
CA PRO A 219 1.67 28.88 -2.18
C PRO A 219 0.65 27.73 -2.19
N GLN A 220 -0.51 27.93 -1.56
CA GLN A 220 -1.58 26.93 -1.52
C GLN A 220 -2.17 26.67 -2.91
N ASP A 221 -2.36 27.73 -3.73
CA ASP A 221 -2.85 27.58 -5.09
C ASP A 221 -1.84 26.79 -5.94
N TYR A 222 -0.57 27.19 -5.91
CA TYR A 222 0.50 26.51 -6.62
C TYR A 222 0.61 25.03 -6.23
N GLN A 223 0.45 24.74 -4.94
CA GLN A 223 0.46 23.38 -4.44
C GLN A 223 -0.72 22.57 -4.97
N ALA A 224 -1.94 23.13 -4.93
CA ALA A 224 -3.15 22.44 -5.38
C ALA A 224 -3.08 22.13 -6.89
N TYR A 225 -2.89 23.16 -7.72
CA TYR A 225 -2.84 23.00 -9.18
C TYR A 225 -1.61 22.20 -9.62
N GLY A 226 -0.45 22.42 -9.00
CA GLY A 226 0.77 21.66 -9.31
C GLY A 226 0.61 20.17 -9.03
N GLN A 227 -0.02 19.80 -7.90
CA GLN A 227 -0.34 18.42 -7.58
C GLN A 227 -1.32 17.81 -8.58
N THR A 228 -2.40 18.52 -8.92
CA THR A 228 -3.36 18.06 -9.93
C THR A 228 -2.70 17.81 -11.29
N LEU A 229 -1.78 18.69 -11.73
CA LEU A 229 -1.05 18.50 -12.98
C LEU A 229 -0.17 17.24 -12.95
N ILE A 230 0.51 16.96 -11.82
CA ILE A 230 1.29 15.73 -11.64
C ILE A 230 0.40 14.48 -11.68
N GLU A 231 -0.72 14.49 -10.96
CA GLU A 231 -1.67 13.37 -10.92
C GLU A 231 -2.25 13.07 -12.31
N LEU A 232 -2.55 14.12 -13.08
CA LEU A 232 -3.02 14.01 -14.46
C LEU A 232 -1.89 13.74 -15.46
N SER A 233 -0.64 13.56 -15.02
CA SER A 233 0.53 13.39 -15.89
C SER A 233 0.71 14.50 -16.94
N LEU A 234 0.26 15.72 -16.62
CA LEU A 234 0.41 16.93 -17.44
C LEU A 234 1.76 17.57 -17.16
N TRP A 235 2.82 16.90 -17.60
CA TRP A 235 4.20 17.21 -17.22
C TRP A 235 4.65 18.60 -17.63
N ARG A 236 4.19 19.08 -18.79
CA ARG A 236 4.56 20.41 -19.29
C ARG A 236 3.90 21.52 -18.46
N GLY A 237 2.62 21.36 -18.13
CA GLY A 237 1.94 22.23 -17.18
C GLY A 237 2.61 22.22 -15.81
N ALA A 238 2.91 21.03 -15.27
CA ALA A 238 3.55 20.88 -13.97
C ALA A 238 4.92 21.58 -13.93
N ASP A 239 5.75 21.41 -14.95
CA ASP A 239 7.07 22.04 -15.04
C ASP A 239 6.97 23.57 -15.06
N ILE A 240 6.12 24.14 -15.92
CA ILE A 240 5.92 25.59 -16.02
C ILE A 240 5.46 26.15 -14.67
N LEU A 241 4.41 25.54 -14.10
CA LEU A 241 3.75 26.07 -12.92
C LEU A 241 4.63 25.96 -11.67
N LEU A 242 5.21 24.79 -11.44
CA LEU A 242 6.02 24.57 -10.25
C LEU A 242 7.38 25.28 -10.35
N THR A 243 7.95 25.45 -11.56
CA THR A 243 9.15 26.29 -11.74
C THR A 243 8.85 27.74 -11.35
N SER A 244 7.71 28.28 -11.77
CA SER A 244 7.26 29.61 -11.34
C SER A 244 7.10 29.67 -9.82
N ALA A 245 6.41 28.69 -9.23
CA ALA A 245 6.18 28.56 -7.78
C ALA A 245 7.49 28.57 -6.98
N SER A 246 8.48 27.76 -7.38
CA SER A 246 9.78 27.71 -6.69
C SER A 246 10.59 29.00 -6.79
N ARG A 247 10.35 29.83 -7.81
CA ARG A 247 11.02 31.14 -7.97
C ARG A 247 10.32 32.25 -7.20
N SER A 248 8.99 32.23 -7.13
CA SER A 248 8.19 33.22 -6.41
C SER A 248 8.14 32.94 -4.89
N HIS A 249 8.28 31.68 -4.51
CA HIS A 249 8.24 31.18 -3.13
C HIS A 249 9.41 30.22 -2.84
N PRO A 250 10.67 30.70 -2.93
CA PRO A 250 11.85 29.86 -2.73
C PRO A 250 11.96 29.28 -1.31
N GLU A 251 11.23 29.84 -0.33
CA GLU A 251 11.14 29.34 1.04
C GLU A 251 10.36 28.02 1.18
N VAL A 252 9.63 27.61 0.15
CA VAL A 252 8.75 26.43 0.17
C VAL A 252 9.44 25.26 -0.53
N ASP A 253 10.12 24.43 0.25
CA ASP A 253 10.82 23.21 -0.22
C ASP A 253 9.96 22.26 -1.07
N ARG A 254 8.66 22.15 -0.74
CA ARG A 254 7.72 21.29 -1.45
C ARG A 254 7.66 21.56 -2.95
N PHE A 255 7.87 22.79 -3.42
CA PHE A 255 7.87 23.07 -4.86
C PHE A 255 9.04 22.41 -5.57
N TYR A 256 10.23 22.38 -4.96
CA TYR A 256 11.38 21.66 -5.51
C TYR A 256 11.16 20.15 -5.49
N LEU A 257 10.57 19.61 -4.40
CA LEU A 257 10.24 18.19 -4.31
C LEU A 257 9.22 17.75 -5.38
N SER A 258 8.14 18.53 -5.56
CA SER A 258 7.12 18.23 -6.59
C SER A 258 7.68 18.36 -8.01
N ARG A 259 8.55 19.35 -8.28
CA ARG A 259 9.27 19.45 -9.57
C ARG A 259 10.16 18.23 -9.80
N ALA A 260 10.93 17.82 -8.79
CA ALA A 260 11.79 16.65 -8.89
C ALA A 260 10.98 15.36 -9.10
N GLN A 261 9.85 15.21 -8.41
CA GLN A 261 8.91 14.10 -8.62
C GLN A 261 8.38 14.07 -10.06
N ALA A 262 7.98 15.21 -10.62
CA ALA A 262 7.52 15.29 -12.01
C ALA A 262 8.59 14.85 -13.02
N GLN A 263 9.87 15.13 -12.76
CA GLN A 263 10.98 14.63 -13.60
C GLN A 263 11.20 13.13 -13.42
N LEU A 264 11.12 12.61 -12.20
CA LEU A 264 11.23 11.16 -11.94
C LEU A 264 10.11 10.35 -12.60
N SER A 265 8.88 10.88 -12.64
CA SER A 265 7.76 10.26 -13.36
C SER A 265 7.99 10.16 -14.87
N GLN A 266 8.86 11.03 -15.42
CA GLN A 266 9.32 10.99 -16.81
C GLN A 266 10.62 10.20 -16.97
N ASN A 267 11.08 9.52 -15.92
CA ASN A 267 12.34 8.79 -15.86
C ASN A 267 13.59 9.69 -16.05
N ASP A 268 13.48 11.00 -15.78
CA ASP A 268 14.60 11.94 -15.78
C ASP A 268 15.17 12.12 -14.37
N GLN A 269 16.01 11.15 -13.98
CA GLN A 269 16.66 11.14 -12.67
C GLN A 269 17.71 12.25 -12.53
N ALA A 270 18.39 12.61 -13.64
CA ALA A 270 19.39 13.67 -13.65
C ALA A 270 18.74 15.06 -13.49
N GLY A 271 17.64 15.30 -14.20
CA GLY A 271 16.83 16.51 -14.05
C GLY A 271 16.26 16.66 -12.64
N ALA A 272 15.73 15.58 -12.08
CA ALA A 272 15.26 15.55 -10.69
C ALA A 272 16.38 15.93 -9.70
N LEU A 273 17.57 15.34 -9.83
CA LEU A 273 18.71 15.67 -8.96
C LEU A 273 19.18 17.13 -9.12
N ALA A 274 19.14 17.67 -10.34
CA ALA A 274 19.47 19.07 -10.58
C ALA A 274 18.48 20.03 -9.90
N ILE A 275 17.19 19.71 -9.90
CA ILE A 275 16.15 20.49 -9.20
C ILE A 275 16.35 20.44 -7.68
N LEU A 276 16.75 19.30 -7.12
CA LEU A 276 17.02 19.19 -5.69
C LEU A 276 18.27 19.99 -5.29
N LYS A 277 19.30 20.01 -6.14
CA LYS A 277 20.46 20.90 -5.99
C LYS A 277 20.04 22.37 -6.01
N GLU A 278 19.21 22.78 -6.97
CA GLU A 278 18.62 24.12 -7.03
C GLU A 278 17.86 24.47 -5.73
N GLY A 279 17.08 23.53 -5.20
CA GLY A 279 16.36 23.71 -3.94
C GLY A 279 17.28 23.86 -2.72
N LEU A 280 18.38 23.11 -2.66
CA LEU A 280 19.37 23.22 -1.58
C LEU A 280 20.21 24.51 -1.66
N ASP A 281 20.44 25.04 -2.87
CA ASP A 281 21.06 26.37 -3.04
C ASP A 281 20.14 27.47 -2.47
N ALA A 282 18.82 27.32 -2.60
CA ALA A 282 17.83 28.25 -2.06
C ALA A 282 17.57 28.05 -0.56
N LEU A 283 17.55 26.79 -0.12
CA LEU A 283 17.26 26.36 1.25
C LEU A 283 18.38 25.46 1.78
N PRO A 284 19.54 26.04 2.17
CA PRO A 284 20.64 25.26 2.72
C PRO A 284 20.19 24.47 3.96
N ASN A 285 20.68 23.25 4.09
CA ASN A 285 20.35 22.33 5.17
C ASN A 285 18.85 21.99 5.32
N ASN A 286 18.04 22.16 4.27
CA ASN A 286 16.65 21.69 4.31
C ASN A 286 16.62 20.15 4.43
N PRO A 287 16.06 19.57 5.51
CA PRO A 287 16.17 18.15 5.80
C PRO A 287 15.49 17.26 4.74
N ARG A 288 14.35 17.70 4.22
CA ARG A 288 13.59 16.93 3.21
C ARG A 288 14.29 16.91 1.85
N LEU A 289 14.86 18.05 1.44
CA LEU A 289 15.63 18.13 0.20
C LEU A 289 16.95 17.36 0.30
N LEU A 290 17.65 17.45 1.43
CA LEU A 290 18.86 16.66 1.69
C LEU A 290 18.58 15.16 1.66
N ARG A 291 17.52 14.71 2.35
CA ARG A 291 17.11 13.31 2.35
C ARG A 291 16.83 12.82 0.93
N PHE A 292 15.94 13.49 0.21
CA PHE A 292 15.51 13.03 -1.11
C PHE A 292 16.63 13.14 -2.15
N GLY A 293 17.45 14.21 -2.08
CA GLY A 293 18.65 14.37 -2.89
C GLY A 293 19.70 13.30 -2.61
N GLY A 294 19.93 12.97 -1.34
CA GLY A 294 20.81 11.90 -0.88
C GLY A 294 20.38 10.52 -1.38
N GLU A 295 19.10 10.17 -1.17
CA GLU A 295 18.54 8.89 -1.61
C GLU A 295 18.63 8.73 -3.14
N LEU A 296 18.29 9.78 -3.89
CA LEU A 296 18.38 9.76 -5.36
C LEU A 296 19.83 9.67 -5.83
N ALA A 297 20.74 10.47 -5.25
CA ALA A 297 22.16 10.41 -5.57
C ALA A 297 22.77 9.03 -5.26
N TYR A 298 22.36 8.41 -4.14
CA TYR A 298 22.80 7.07 -3.76
C TYR A 298 22.38 6.03 -4.80
N VAL A 299 21.13 6.08 -5.27
CA VAL A 299 20.63 5.18 -6.33
C VAL A 299 21.36 5.40 -7.66
N GLN A 300 21.79 6.63 -7.95
CA GLN A 300 22.58 6.98 -9.13
C GLN A 300 24.07 6.67 -9.01
N GLU A 301 24.53 6.18 -7.85
CA GLU A 301 25.96 6.05 -7.54
C GLU A 301 26.71 7.40 -7.70
N ASP A 302 26.03 8.53 -7.48
CA ASP A 302 26.63 9.87 -7.49
C ASP A 302 27.38 10.08 -6.16
N SER A 303 28.66 10.43 -6.25
CA SER A 303 29.53 10.74 -5.12
C SER A 303 28.97 11.82 -4.17
N ALA A 304 28.10 12.71 -4.66
CA ALA A 304 27.45 13.75 -3.86
C ALA A 304 26.49 13.17 -2.79
N ALA A 305 26.09 11.90 -2.89
CA ALA A 305 25.22 11.26 -1.92
C ALA A 305 25.77 11.36 -0.49
N ARG A 306 27.08 11.15 -0.32
CA ARG A 306 27.75 11.23 0.96
C ARG A 306 27.62 12.63 1.58
N ASP A 307 27.90 13.67 0.80
CA ASP A 307 27.80 15.06 1.25
C ASP A 307 26.38 15.44 1.73
N TYR A 308 25.34 14.91 1.07
CA TYR A 308 23.96 15.14 1.50
C TYR A 308 23.64 14.45 2.82
N PHE A 309 24.04 13.20 2.99
CA PHE A 309 23.78 12.48 4.24
C PHE A 309 24.63 13.00 5.40
N GLU A 310 25.84 13.49 5.16
CA GLU A 310 26.65 14.19 6.16
C GLU A 310 25.96 15.48 6.65
N GLN A 311 25.42 16.29 5.73
CA GLN A 311 24.63 17.47 6.11
C GLN A 311 23.35 17.10 6.85
N LEU A 312 22.75 15.94 6.55
CA LEU A 312 21.53 15.47 7.20
C LEU A 312 21.76 15.16 8.70
N LEU A 313 23.00 14.89 9.10
CA LEU A 313 23.37 14.64 10.51
C LEU A 313 23.13 15.85 11.42
N ASP A 314 23.14 17.06 10.86
CA ASP A 314 22.89 18.31 11.59
C ASP A 314 21.40 18.70 11.62
N THR A 315 20.50 17.79 11.22
CA THR A 315 19.05 18.01 11.13
C THR A 315 18.26 17.07 12.04
N GLU A 316 16.95 17.25 12.13
CA GLU A 316 16.06 16.32 12.82
C GLU A 316 15.98 14.93 12.15
N LEU A 317 16.48 14.78 10.92
CA LEU A 317 16.51 13.52 10.17
C LEU A 317 17.86 12.80 10.26
N ALA A 318 18.69 13.12 11.25
CA ALA A 318 20.05 12.59 11.41
C ALA A 318 20.13 11.04 11.35
N SER A 319 19.15 10.33 11.93
CA SER A 319 19.10 8.86 11.89
C SER A 319 19.07 8.29 10.46
N ILE A 320 18.43 8.99 9.53
CA ILE A 320 18.41 8.61 8.11
C ILE A 320 19.81 8.84 7.51
N GLY A 321 20.45 9.96 7.86
CA GLY A 321 21.82 10.25 7.45
C GLY A 321 22.80 9.17 7.91
N TYR A 322 22.76 8.82 9.19
CA TYR A 322 23.56 7.74 9.76
C TYR A 322 23.30 6.40 9.07
N TYR A 323 22.05 6.03 8.84
CA TYR A 323 21.72 4.79 8.13
C TYR A 323 22.34 4.75 6.72
N TYR A 324 22.18 5.80 5.92
CA TYR A 324 22.72 5.80 4.55
C TYR A 324 24.25 5.99 4.49
N LEU A 325 24.86 6.70 5.42
CA LEU A 325 26.33 6.74 5.55
C LEU A 325 26.88 5.36 5.93
N GLY A 326 26.17 4.61 6.77
CA GLY A 326 26.47 3.22 7.05
C GLY A 326 26.42 2.35 5.79
N ARG A 327 25.38 2.54 4.97
CA ARG A 327 25.21 1.84 3.68
C ARG A 327 26.34 2.15 2.69
N LEU A 328 26.68 3.42 2.52
CA LEU A 328 27.80 3.87 1.69
C LEU A 328 29.13 3.27 2.17
N SER A 329 29.36 3.27 3.50
CA SER A 329 30.57 2.68 4.08
C SER A 329 30.63 1.16 3.87
N GLU A 330 29.49 0.45 3.90
CA GLU A 330 29.45 -0.97 3.52
C GLU A 330 29.80 -1.19 2.04
N ASP A 331 29.27 -0.35 1.15
CA ASP A 331 29.54 -0.42 -0.29
C ASP A 331 31.04 -0.16 -0.57
N ASP A 332 31.68 0.70 0.24
CA ASP A 332 33.12 0.97 0.25
C ASP A 332 33.97 -0.08 1.01
N ALA A 333 33.34 -1.13 1.55
CA ALA A 333 33.96 -2.17 2.39
C ALA A 333 34.62 -1.66 3.70
N GLU A 334 34.23 -0.47 4.16
CA GLU A 334 34.63 0.13 5.44
C GLU A 334 33.69 -0.36 6.57
N TYR A 335 33.69 -1.67 6.84
CA TYR A 335 32.67 -2.29 7.69
C TYR A 335 32.64 -1.79 9.14
N ASN A 336 33.78 -1.45 9.74
CA ASN A 336 33.82 -0.89 11.10
C ASN A 336 33.14 0.48 11.14
N THR A 337 33.43 1.34 10.16
CA THR A 337 32.79 2.65 10.00
C THR A 337 31.30 2.50 9.72
N ALA A 338 30.92 1.55 8.88
CA ALA A 338 29.51 1.23 8.64
C ALA A 338 28.79 0.84 9.93
N PHE A 339 29.40 -0.03 10.73
CA PHE A 339 28.85 -0.48 12.01
C PHE A 339 28.66 0.68 12.99
N GLU A 340 29.66 1.56 13.10
CA GLU A 340 29.60 2.76 13.94
C GLU A 340 28.46 3.70 13.51
N TYR A 341 28.28 3.92 12.21
CA TYR A 341 27.16 4.71 11.70
C TYR A 341 25.81 4.09 12.04
N TYR A 342 25.63 2.78 11.83
CA TYR A 342 24.39 2.12 12.22
C TYR A 342 24.11 2.21 13.73
N LEU A 343 25.16 2.24 14.56
CA LEU A 343 25.04 2.40 16.00
C LEU A 343 24.53 3.80 16.42
N GLN A 344 24.73 4.82 15.57
CA GLN A 344 24.25 6.17 15.82
C GLN A 344 22.79 6.40 15.40
N VAL A 345 22.16 5.44 14.70
CA VAL A 345 20.75 5.52 14.34
C VAL A 345 19.93 5.44 15.62
N GLY A 346 19.34 6.56 16.05
CA GLY A 346 18.58 6.69 17.30
C GLY A 346 17.07 6.82 17.12
N ASP A 347 16.58 6.86 15.88
CA ASP A 347 15.15 6.89 15.57
C ASP A 347 14.57 5.48 15.62
N PRO A 348 13.56 5.19 16.47
CA PRO A 348 12.94 3.87 16.58
C PRO A 348 12.36 3.33 15.27
N ASP A 349 11.93 4.19 14.35
CA ASP A 349 11.36 3.77 13.07
C ASP A 349 12.45 3.20 12.13
N TRP A 350 13.70 3.65 12.29
CA TRP A 350 14.85 3.21 11.48
C TRP A 350 15.76 2.21 12.18
N ALA A 351 15.71 2.14 13.51
CA ALA A 351 16.57 1.29 14.32
C ALA A 351 16.52 -0.20 13.91
N PRO A 352 15.36 -0.85 13.67
CA PRO A 352 15.33 -2.25 13.28
C PRO A 352 16.12 -2.53 11.99
N SER A 353 16.03 -1.62 11.01
CA SER A 353 16.78 -1.75 9.75
C SER A 353 18.29 -1.60 9.97
N ALA A 354 18.71 -0.66 10.81
CA ALA A 354 20.12 -0.48 11.16
C ALA A 354 20.68 -1.67 11.94
N ILE A 355 19.93 -2.20 12.91
CA ILE A 355 20.30 -3.37 13.71
C ILE A 355 20.45 -4.61 12.82
N GLN A 356 19.51 -4.85 11.92
CA GLN A 356 19.63 -5.96 10.95
C GLN A 356 20.90 -5.86 10.11
N ARG A 357 21.29 -4.64 9.68
CA ARG A 357 22.56 -4.43 8.97
C ARG A 357 23.76 -4.77 9.85
N GLN A 358 23.79 -4.32 11.10
CA GLN A 358 24.84 -4.66 12.06
C GLN A 358 24.97 -6.17 12.26
N LEU A 359 23.86 -6.86 12.50
CA LEU A 359 23.82 -8.31 12.72
C LEU A 359 24.35 -9.08 11.51
N ARG A 360 24.02 -8.63 10.30
CA ARG A 360 24.55 -9.23 9.07
C ARG A 360 26.07 -9.07 8.96
N LEU A 361 26.62 -7.91 9.34
CA LEU A 361 28.08 -7.72 9.35
C LEU A 361 28.77 -8.65 10.37
N ILE A 362 28.15 -8.87 11.53
CA ILE A 362 28.64 -9.81 12.55
C ILE A 362 28.54 -11.25 12.06
N ALA A 363 27.40 -11.67 11.50
CA ALA A 363 27.20 -13.02 10.98
C ALA A 363 28.17 -13.37 9.84
N ALA A 364 28.57 -12.37 9.06
CA ALA A 364 29.58 -12.52 8.00
C ALA A 364 31.04 -12.51 8.52
N ASP A 365 31.25 -12.47 9.84
CA ASP A 365 32.56 -12.38 10.49
C ASP A 365 33.40 -11.14 10.05
N LEU A 366 32.72 -10.06 9.65
CA LEU A 366 33.38 -8.82 9.21
C LEU A 366 33.72 -7.90 10.39
N ILE A 367 33.06 -8.09 11.55
CA ILE A 367 33.24 -7.33 12.78
C ILE A 367 33.42 -8.27 13.98
N PRO A 368 34.50 -9.06 14.05
CA PRO A 368 34.67 -10.10 15.09
C PRO A 368 34.89 -9.54 16.51
N SER A 369 35.13 -8.23 16.65
CA SER A 369 35.39 -7.59 17.93
C SER A 369 34.13 -7.21 18.72
N VAL A 370 32.95 -7.30 18.12
CA VAL A 370 31.69 -6.91 18.77
C VAL A 370 31.09 -8.10 19.50
N ASP A 371 30.83 -7.92 20.80
CA ASP A 371 30.00 -8.86 21.55
C ASP A 371 28.51 -8.57 21.26
N VAL A 372 27.83 -9.59 20.74
CA VAL A 372 26.43 -9.48 20.33
C VAL A 372 25.50 -9.24 21.54
N GLN A 373 25.81 -9.82 22.70
CA GLN A 373 24.98 -9.63 23.89
C GLN A 373 25.07 -8.20 24.40
N ASP A 374 26.28 -7.64 24.44
CA ASP A 374 26.50 -6.24 24.82
C ASP A 374 25.79 -5.27 23.85
N LEU A 375 25.83 -5.57 22.53
CA LEU A 375 25.12 -4.80 21.51
C LEU A 375 23.61 -4.77 21.75
N PHE A 376 22.99 -5.92 22.02
CA PHE A 376 21.56 -5.98 22.27
C PHE A 376 21.16 -5.30 23.58
N GLU A 377 21.96 -5.45 24.64
CA GLU A 377 21.69 -4.75 25.89
C GLU A 377 21.77 -3.23 25.72
N GLN A 378 22.72 -2.73 24.92
CA GLN A 378 22.78 -1.31 24.54
C GLN A 378 21.51 -0.87 23.78
N HIS A 379 21.07 -1.64 22.78
CA HIS A 379 19.86 -1.32 22.01
C HIS A 379 18.61 -1.33 22.89
N ARG A 380 18.49 -2.29 23.81
CA ARG A 380 17.39 -2.34 24.78
C ARG A 380 17.37 -1.11 25.67
N MET A 381 18.52 -0.66 26.17
CA MET A 381 18.58 0.56 26.99
C MET A 381 18.19 1.82 26.21
N HIS A 382 18.52 1.87 24.91
CA HIS A 382 18.24 3.03 24.07
C HIS A 382 16.78 3.07 23.57
N PHE A 383 16.19 1.91 23.26
CA PHE A 383 14.93 1.79 22.52
C PHE A 383 13.78 1.18 23.33
N ALA A 384 13.38 1.83 24.42
CA ALA A 384 12.32 1.34 25.32
C ALA A 384 10.95 1.08 24.64
N ASN A 385 10.67 1.73 23.50
CA ASN A 385 9.39 1.62 22.79
C ASN A 385 9.32 0.50 21.75
N ILE A 386 10.44 -0.13 21.40
CA ILE A 386 10.50 -1.23 20.41
C ILE A 386 11.14 -2.50 20.99
N GLN A 387 11.03 -2.72 22.30
CA GLN A 387 11.62 -3.89 22.98
C GLN A 387 11.18 -5.22 22.38
N HIS A 388 9.94 -5.30 21.89
CA HIS A 388 9.44 -6.47 21.16
C HIS A 388 10.32 -6.78 19.95
N GLN A 389 10.50 -5.80 19.06
CA GLN A 389 11.27 -5.95 17.83
C GLN A 389 12.74 -6.23 18.14
N ILE A 390 13.31 -5.62 19.19
CA ILE A 390 14.68 -5.90 19.63
C ILE A 390 14.84 -7.35 20.08
N ALA A 391 13.91 -7.85 20.92
CA ALA A 391 13.93 -9.24 21.38
C ALA A 391 13.76 -10.23 20.23
N GLU A 392 12.89 -9.92 19.26
CA GLU A 392 12.71 -10.72 18.04
C GLU A 392 14.00 -10.82 17.24
N LEU A 393 14.64 -9.68 16.94
CA LEU A 393 15.92 -9.63 16.20
C LEU A 393 17.05 -10.36 16.94
N HIS A 394 17.08 -10.25 18.27
CA HIS A 394 18.08 -10.88 19.13
C HIS A 394 17.99 -12.39 19.11
N GLY A 395 16.79 -12.93 19.38
CA GLY A 395 16.59 -14.36 19.33
C GLY A 395 16.74 -14.91 17.92
N ARG A 396 16.29 -14.19 16.89
CA ARG A 396 16.39 -14.64 15.49
C ARG A 396 17.85 -14.77 15.06
N PHE A 397 18.69 -13.80 15.40
CA PHE A 397 20.11 -13.86 15.10
C PHE A 397 20.75 -15.13 15.67
N TRP A 398 20.53 -15.43 16.96
CA TRP A 398 21.10 -16.61 17.59
C TRP A 398 20.55 -17.92 17.01
N TYR A 399 19.26 -17.94 16.66
CA TYR A 399 18.63 -19.09 16.00
C TYR A 399 19.29 -19.36 14.65
N ASP A 400 19.48 -18.33 13.83
CA ASP A 400 20.06 -18.45 12.48
C ASP A 400 21.51 -18.92 12.48
N VAL A 401 22.30 -18.56 13.50
CA VAL A 401 23.68 -19.05 13.66
C VAL A 401 23.76 -20.38 14.43
N GLY A 402 22.63 -21.06 14.65
CA GLY A 402 22.54 -22.38 15.28
C GLY A 402 22.78 -22.40 16.80
N GLN A 403 22.79 -21.23 17.45
CA GLN A 403 22.99 -21.08 18.89
C GLN A 403 21.63 -21.05 19.62
N TYR A 404 20.89 -22.15 19.52
CA TYR A 404 19.50 -22.25 19.98
C TYR A 404 19.30 -21.94 21.47
N GLU A 405 20.25 -22.30 22.35
CA GLU A 405 20.20 -21.96 23.78
C GLU A 405 20.19 -20.43 23.98
N ARG A 406 21.03 -19.70 23.23
CA ARG A 406 21.08 -18.23 23.29
C ARG A 406 19.83 -17.59 22.69
N ALA A 407 19.26 -18.19 21.65
CA ALA A 407 17.99 -17.74 21.08
C ALA A 407 16.86 -17.88 22.12
N TYR A 408 16.76 -19.04 22.77
CA TYR A 408 15.81 -19.30 23.83
C TYR A 408 15.93 -18.29 24.99
N ASP A 409 17.17 -17.99 25.42
CA ASP A 409 17.44 -17.01 26.48
C ASP A 409 17.03 -15.59 26.07
N ALA A 410 17.33 -15.17 24.84
CA ALA A 410 16.96 -13.87 24.30
C ALA A 410 15.43 -13.67 24.26
N TYR A 411 14.70 -14.66 23.74
CA TYR A 411 13.24 -14.62 23.72
C TYR A 411 12.65 -14.66 25.15
N THR A 412 13.27 -15.40 26.07
CA THR A 412 12.88 -15.38 27.49
C THR A 412 13.04 -13.99 28.10
N GLN A 413 14.12 -13.27 27.80
CA GLN A 413 14.34 -11.92 28.28
C GLN A 413 13.28 -10.95 27.72
N GLY A 414 12.83 -11.12 26.48
CA GLY A 414 11.73 -10.35 25.90
C GLY A 414 10.37 -10.66 26.55
N LEU A 415 10.08 -11.94 26.78
CA LEU A 415 8.85 -12.40 27.43
C LEU A 415 8.74 -11.97 28.90
N ASN A 416 9.85 -11.70 29.58
CA ASN A 416 9.80 -11.11 30.93
C ASN A 416 9.16 -9.71 30.93
N GLU A 417 9.27 -8.96 29.83
CA GLU A 417 8.66 -7.64 29.66
C GLU A 417 7.26 -7.73 29.05
N GLN A 418 7.06 -8.67 28.12
CA GLN A 418 5.80 -8.87 27.39
C GLN A 418 5.36 -10.35 27.46
N PRO A 419 4.78 -10.79 28.60
CA PRO A 419 4.55 -12.23 28.85
C PRO A 419 3.49 -12.90 27.98
N THR A 420 2.69 -12.12 27.26
CA THR A 420 1.59 -12.60 26.40
C THR A 420 1.86 -12.36 24.92
N ASP A 421 3.11 -12.06 24.57
CA ASP A 421 3.49 -11.84 23.19
C ASP A 421 3.49 -13.17 22.42
N ILE A 422 2.50 -13.35 21.54
CA ILE A 422 2.31 -14.60 20.80
C ILE A 422 3.52 -14.92 19.92
N THR A 423 4.11 -13.91 19.27
CA THR A 423 5.27 -14.10 18.39
C THR A 423 6.47 -14.56 19.20
N LEU A 424 6.80 -13.90 20.31
CA LEU A 424 7.94 -14.29 21.14
C LEU A 424 7.74 -15.65 21.83
N LEU A 425 6.51 -15.97 22.27
CA LEU A 425 6.16 -17.30 22.80
C LEU A 425 6.44 -18.37 21.74
N TYR A 426 6.01 -18.13 20.49
CA TYR A 426 6.15 -19.09 19.41
C TYR A 426 7.63 -19.27 19.03
N LEU A 427 8.38 -18.17 18.89
CA LEU A 427 9.80 -18.22 18.57
C LEU A 427 10.65 -18.86 19.68
N ARG A 428 10.29 -18.65 20.96
CA ARG A 428 10.92 -19.37 22.07
C ARG A 428 10.62 -20.85 22.03
N ALA A 429 9.37 -21.23 21.73
CA ALA A 429 8.97 -22.63 21.57
C ALA A 429 9.78 -23.32 20.45
N LEU A 430 9.93 -22.67 19.28
CA LEU A 430 10.79 -23.19 18.20
C LEU A 430 12.27 -23.31 18.58
N SER A 431 12.77 -22.38 19.41
CA SER A 431 14.16 -22.44 19.89
C SER A 431 14.36 -23.50 20.98
N ALA A 432 13.30 -23.88 21.68
CA ALA A 432 13.32 -24.87 22.76
C ALA A 432 13.41 -26.32 22.24
N GLU A 433 12.87 -26.59 21.06
CA GLU A 433 12.86 -27.92 20.45
C GLU A 433 14.27 -28.51 20.24
N PRO A 434 15.21 -27.85 19.52
CA PRO A 434 16.52 -28.43 19.22
C PRO A 434 17.42 -28.60 20.46
N ILE A 435 17.08 -27.95 21.58
CA ILE A 435 17.76 -28.07 22.88
C ILE A 435 17.00 -28.96 23.88
N ASP A 436 16.00 -29.71 23.40
CA ASP A 436 15.22 -30.71 24.15
C ASP A 436 14.47 -30.14 25.37
N ARG A 437 14.10 -28.86 25.33
CA ARG A 437 13.31 -28.19 26.37
C ARG A 437 11.80 -28.30 26.09
N LEU A 438 11.33 -29.53 25.91
CA LEU A 438 9.95 -29.84 25.47
C LEU A 438 8.88 -29.32 26.44
N ASP A 439 9.13 -29.34 27.75
CA ASP A 439 8.19 -28.81 28.75
C ASP A 439 7.94 -27.30 28.56
N SER A 440 8.98 -26.54 28.21
CA SER A 440 8.86 -25.11 27.93
C SER A 440 8.12 -24.86 26.63
N LEU A 441 8.45 -25.62 25.58
CA LEU A 441 7.77 -25.56 24.29
C LEU A 441 6.27 -25.80 24.47
N GLU A 442 5.88 -26.89 25.14
CA GLU A 442 4.46 -27.21 25.37
C GLU A 442 3.78 -26.11 26.20
N THR A 443 4.45 -25.57 27.22
CA THR A 443 3.93 -24.46 28.03
C THR A 443 3.63 -23.23 27.18
N ASP A 444 4.57 -22.84 26.31
CA ASP A 444 4.45 -21.66 25.46
C ASP A 444 3.37 -21.83 24.38
N LEU A 445 3.34 -22.98 23.71
CA LEU A 445 2.34 -23.25 22.68
C LEU A 445 0.93 -23.34 23.29
N ARG A 446 0.78 -23.96 24.47
CA ARG A 446 -0.50 -23.95 25.18
C ARG A 446 -0.89 -22.53 25.58
N LYS A 447 0.06 -21.69 26.00
CA LYS A 447 -0.20 -20.28 26.30
C LYS A 447 -0.69 -19.52 25.06
N ILE A 448 -0.11 -19.76 23.89
CA ILE A 448 -0.60 -19.20 22.64
C ILE A 448 -2.03 -19.64 22.37
N LEU A 449 -2.34 -20.93 22.51
CA LEU A 449 -3.69 -21.46 22.27
C LEU A 449 -4.73 -21.01 23.30
N GLU A 450 -4.32 -20.58 24.50
CA GLU A 450 -5.19 -19.87 25.44
C GLU A 450 -5.53 -18.44 24.97
N LEU A 451 -4.59 -17.76 24.31
CA LEU A 451 -4.74 -16.39 23.83
C LEU A 451 -5.42 -16.33 22.45
N ASP A 452 -5.10 -17.29 21.59
CA ASP A 452 -5.56 -17.43 20.22
C ASP A 452 -5.83 -18.93 19.91
N PRO A 453 -7.04 -19.44 20.22
CA PRO A 453 -7.37 -20.86 20.08
C PRO A 453 -7.33 -21.39 18.65
N ASP A 454 -7.45 -20.53 17.64
CA ASP A 454 -7.43 -20.88 16.22
C ASP A 454 -6.07 -20.55 15.56
N ASN A 455 -5.01 -20.42 16.37
CA ASN A 455 -3.67 -20.25 15.84
C ASN A 455 -3.16 -21.53 15.18
N ALA A 456 -3.33 -21.65 13.86
CA ALA A 456 -2.97 -22.85 13.10
C ALA A 456 -1.48 -23.24 13.27
N ALA A 457 -0.57 -22.28 13.39
CA ALA A 457 0.85 -22.54 13.55
C ALA A 457 1.18 -23.15 14.93
N ALA A 458 0.58 -22.63 16.00
CA ALA A 458 0.75 -23.17 17.36
C ALA A 458 0.05 -24.53 17.53
N LEU A 459 -1.15 -24.70 16.97
CA LEU A 459 -1.85 -26.00 16.93
C LEU A 459 -0.99 -27.06 16.23
N ASN A 460 -0.44 -26.72 15.06
CA ASN A 460 0.43 -27.60 14.31
C ASN A 460 1.71 -27.93 15.08
N ALA A 461 2.43 -26.92 15.58
CA ALA A 461 3.69 -27.12 16.29
C ALA A 461 3.50 -27.98 17.55
N LEU A 462 2.42 -27.76 18.32
CA LEU A 462 2.14 -28.54 19.52
C LEU A 462 1.74 -29.97 19.14
N GLY A 463 0.83 -30.12 18.20
CA GLY A 463 0.39 -31.42 17.73
C GLY A 463 1.53 -32.26 17.15
N TYR A 464 2.35 -31.67 16.26
CA TYR A 464 3.53 -32.30 15.69
C TYR A 464 4.53 -32.71 16.77
N THR A 465 4.87 -31.81 17.69
CA THR A 465 5.81 -32.12 18.79
C THR A 465 5.30 -33.27 19.66
N LEU A 466 4.01 -33.28 20.00
CA LEU A 466 3.41 -34.37 20.77
C LEU A 466 3.44 -35.70 19.99
N ALA A 467 3.19 -35.66 18.68
CA ALA A 467 3.24 -36.83 17.83
C ALA A 467 4.66 -37.36 17.64
N ASP A 468 5.64 -36.47 17.44
CA ASP A 468 7.01 -36.84 17.11
C ASP A 468 7.85 -37.18 18.35
N ARG A 469 7.81 -36.31 19.36
CA ARG A 469 8.70 -36.39 20.53
C ARG A 469 8.11 -37.19 21.69
N THR A 470 6.83 -37.61 21.61
CA THR A 470 6.15 -38.36 22.68
C THR A 470 5.24 -39.47 22.13
N ASP A 471 4.54 -40.18 23.02
CA ASP A 471 3.51 -41.18 22.67
C ASP A 471 2.07 -40.63 22.79
N ARG A 472 1.89 -39.31 22.93
CA ARG A 472 0.58 -38.65 23.18
C ARG A 472 -0.22 -38.41 21.90
N LEU A 473 -0.36 -39.44 21.06
CA LEU A 473 -1.03 -39.35 19.76
C LEU A 473 -2.52 -38.94 19.87
N GLU A 474 -3.20 -39.38 20.94
CA GLU A 474 -4.61 -39.02 21.19
C GLU A 474 -4.80 -37.51 21.43
N GLU A 475 -3.79 -36.83 21.99
CA GLU A 475 -3.82 -35.36 22.15
C GLU A 475 -3.34 -34.65 20.88
N ALA A 476 -2.35 -35.21 20.19
CA ALA A 476 -1.80 -34.64 18.96
C ALA A 476 -2.84 -34.55 17.83
N ARG A 477 -3.63 -35.62 17.64
CA ARG A 477 -4.59 -35.73 16.54
C ARG A 477 -5.53 -34.52 16.41
N PRO A 478 -6.35 -34.16 17.42
CA PRO A 478 -7.30 -33.07 17.26
C PRO A 478 -6.61 -31.71 17.02
N LEU A 479 -5.37 -31.52 17.47
CA LEU A 479 -4.61 -30.30 17.24
C LEU A 479 -4.17 -30.19 15.76
N ILE A 480 -3.59 -31.26 15.22
CA ILE A 480 -3.12 -31.30 13.82
C ILE A 480 -4.31 -31.24 12.86
N GLU A 481 -5.38 -31.99 13.14
CA GLU A 481 -6.60 -31.97 12.30
C GLU A 481 -7.22 -30.56 12.28
N ARG A 482 -7.28 -29.87 13.43
CA ARG A 482 -7.75 -28.49 13.49
C ARG A 482 -6.84 -27.52 12.75
N ALA A 483 -5.52 -27.66 12.88
CA ALA A 483 -4.56 -26.85 12.14
C ALA A 483 -4.74 -27.01 10.62
N TYR A 484 -4.96 -28.24 10.15
CA TYR A 484 -5.21 -28.54 8.74
C TYR A 484 -6.55 -27.97 8.25
N GLU A 485 -7.61 -28.03 9.05
CA GLU A 485 -8.89 -27.38 8.71
C GLU A 485 -8.74 -25.86 8.54
N LEU A 486 -7.95 -25.22 9.40
CA LEU A 486 -7.73 -23.77 9.38
C LEU A 486 -6.82 -23.34 8.23
N ASN A 487 -5.79 -24.13 7.90
CA ASN A 487 -4.86 -23.81 6.83
C ASN A 487 -4.41 -25.06 6.04
N PRO A 488 -5.27 -25.56 5.13
CA PRO A 488 -4.99 -26.78 4.35
C PRO A 488 -3.94 -26.56 3.24
N ASN A 489 -3.55 -25.30 2.98
CA ASN A 489 -2.58 -24.95 1.94
C ASN A 489 -1.15 -24.81 2.46
N SER A 490 -0.90 -25.11 3.74
CA SER A 490 0.43 -25.11 4.34
C SER A 490 1.08 -26.49 4.21
N ALA A 491 2.16 -26.59 3.42
CA ALA A 491 2.90 -27.85 3.24
C ALA A 491 3.35 -28.45 4.59
N ALA A 492 3.81 -27.62 5.53
CA ALA A 492 4.22 -28.06 6.87
C ALA A 492 3.07 -28.66 7.71
N ILE A 493 1.84 -28.16 7.54
CA ILE A 493 0.67 -28.70 8.26
C ILE A 493 0.22 -30.03 7.63
N VAL A 494 0.27 -30.11 6.29
CA VAL A 494 -0.01 -31.36 5.57
C VAL A 494 1.04 -32.42 5.93
N ASP A 495 2.32 -32.04 6.05
CA ASP A 495 3.38 -32.92 6.52
C ASP A 495 3.11 -33.45 7.93
N SER A 496 2.81 -32.59 8.91
CA SER A 496 2.43 -33.02 10.26
C SER A 496 1.25 -34.00 10.28
N LEU A 497 0.24 -33.79 9.42
CA LEU A 497 -0.90 -34.69 9.30
C LEU A 497 -0.48 -36.05 8.73
N GLY A 498 0.38 -36.05 7.72
CA GLY A 498 0.98 -37.25 7.17
C GLY A 498 1.81 -38.01 8.20
N TRP A 499 2.64 -37.28 8.96
CA TRP A 499 3.47 -37.83 10.03
C TRP A 499 2.65 -38.41 11.18
N LEU A 500 1.55 -37.75 11.55
CA LEU A 500 0.60 -38.31 12.51
C LEU A 500 0.06 -39.67 12.06
N TYR A 501 -0.38 -39.79 10.79
CA TYR A 501 -0.83 -41.09 10.26
C TYR A 501 0.28 -42.14 10.25
N PHE A 502 1.52 -41.73 10.02
CA PHE A 502 2.67 -42.63 10.10
C PHE A 502 2.85 -43.15 11.53
N ARG A 503 2.82 -42.27 12.53
CA ARG A 503 2.95 -42.61 13.95
C ARG A 503 1.81 -43.49 14.47
N GLU A 504 0.64 -43.39 13.86
CA GLU A 504 -0.52 -44.27 14.13
C GLU A 504 -0.43 -45.65 13.45
N GLY A 505 0.62 -45.90 12.66
CA GLY A 505 0.82 -47.12 11.90
C GLY A 505 0.01 -47.19 10.59
N ASN A 506 -0.65 -46.10 10.19
CA ASN A 506 -1.40 -46.02 8.94
C ASN A 506 -0.49 -45.56 7.79
N TYR A 507 0.51 -46.38 7.46
CA TYR A 507 1.58 -46.02 6.54
C TYR A 507 1.08 -45.70 5.11
N SER A 508 0.06 -46.40 4.63
CA SER A 508 -0.53 -46.14 3.30
C SER A 508 -1.18 -44.76 3.22
N ARG A 509 -1.91 -44.34 4.27
CA ARG A 509 -2.50 -42.99 4.33
C ARG A 509 -1.42 -41.94 4.53
N ALA A 510 -0.42 -42.21 5.38
CA ALA A 510 0.73 -41.33 5.59
C ALA A 510 1.44 -41.04 4.26
N ALA A 511 1.81 -42.07 3.50
CA ALA A 511 2.49 -41.92 2.21
C ALA A 511 1.68 -41.06 1.22
N THR A 512 0.35 -41.20 1.20
CA THR A 512 -0.50 -40.38 0.32
C THR A 512 -0.46 -38.89 0.70
N VAL A 513 -0.55 -38.58 1.99
CA VAL A 513 -0.59 -37.20 2.49
C VAL A 513 0.79 -36.55 2.45
N LEU A 514 1.85 -37.29 2.81
CA LEU A 514 3.24 -36.82 2.75
C LEU A 514 3.69 -36.53 1.32
N ARG A 515 3.24 -37.34 0.35
CA ARG A 515 3.45 -37.01 -1.07
C ARG A 515 2.83 -35.67 -1.44
N GLN A 516 1.60 -35.41 -0.99
CA GLN A 516 0.94 -34.13 -1.22
C GLN A 516 1.74 -32.98 -0.58
N ALA A 517 2.22 -33.15 0.66
CA ALA A 517 3.04 -32.15 1.32
C ALA A 517 4.33 -31.85 0.54
N LEU A 518 5.02 -32.88 0.03
CA LEU A 518 6.23 -32.75 -0.77
C LEU A 518 5.95 -32.03 -2.11
N ASP A 519 4.87 -32.40 -2.78
CA ASP A 519 4.44 -31.74 -4.02
C ASP A 519 4.09 -30.25 -3.80
N MET A 520 3.61 -29.89 -2.60
CA MET A 520 3.33 -28.50 -2.21
C MET A 520 4.59 -27.72 -1.82
N GLN A 521 5.54 -28.34 -1.12
CA GLN A 521 6.81 -27.72 -0.74
C GLN A 521 7.67 -27.40 -1.97
N GLY A 522 7.64 -28.29 -2.96
CA GLY A 522 8.51 -28.22 -4.13
C GLY A 522 9.80 -29.04 -3.94
N TRP A 523 10.31 -29.54 -5.06
CA TRP A 523 11.51 -30.37 -5.11
C TRP A 523 12.82 -29.57 -5.16
N ASP A 524 12.75 -28.26 -4.98
CA ASP A 524 13.90 -27.34 -4.91
C ASP A 524 14.11 -26.76 -3.51
N ALA A 525 13.43 -27.32 -2.50
CA ALA A 525 13.53 -26.88 -1.12
C ALA A 525 14.84 -27.33 -0.44
N ASP A 526 15.36 -26.49 0.45
CA ASP A 526 16.63 -26.74 1.14
C ASP A 526 16.52 -27.71 2.35
N ASP A 527 15.31 -28.03 2.80
CA ASP A 527 15.03 -28.89 3.96
C ASP A 527 14.46 -30.26 3.53
N ASP A 528 15.10 -31.33 4.01
CA ASP A 528 14.78 -32.72 3.67
C ASP A 528 13.69 -33.34 4.55
N GLU A 529 13.06 -32.58 5.45
CA GLU A 529 12.11 -33.12 6.43
C GLU A 529 10.95 -33.89 5.79
N ILE A 530 10.22 -33.24 4.88
CA ILE A 530 9.01 -33.82 4.28
C ILE A 530 9.35 -35.02 3.39
N VAL A 531 10.45 -34.93 2.62
CA VAL A 531 10.90 -36.06 1.80
C VAL A 531 11.38 -37.22 2.67
N ALA A 532 12.04 -36.96 3.79
CA ALA A 532 12.47 -37.98 4.74
C ALA A 532 11.26 -38.70 5.35
N HIS A 533 10.26 -37.96 5.83
CA HIS A 533 9.00 -38.54 6.31
C HIS A 533 8.32 -39.39 5.22
N TYR A 534 8.27 -38.90 3.98
CA TYR A 534 7.64 -39.63 2.88
C TYR A 534 8.38 -40.92 2.54
N VAL A 535 9.71 -40.88 2.44
CA VAL A 535 10.56 -42.06 2.20
C VAL A 535 10.39 -43.09 3.32
N GLU A 536 10.35 -42.65 4.58
CA GLU A 536 10.13 -43.56 5.71
C GLU A 536 8.73 -44.18 5.66
N ALA A 537 7.69 -43.41 5.34
CA ALA A 537 6.34 -43.92 5.19
C ALA A 537 6.23 -44.97 4.08
N LEU A 538 6.86 -44.75 2.92
CA LEU A 538 6.91 -45.74 1.83
C LEU A 538 7.60 -47.03 2.28
N TRP A 539 8.74 -46.92 2.95
CA TRP A 539 9.47 -48.07 3.43
C TRP A 539 8.66 -48.89 4.45
N ARG A 540 8.04 -48.24 5.44
CA ARG A 540 7.19 -48.92 6.43
C ARG A 540 5.90 -49.49 5.81
N ASN A 541 5.42 -48.93 4.71
CA ASN A 541 4.30 -49.48 3.94
C ASN A 541 4.69 -50.72 3.11
N GLY A 542 5.98 -51.03 2.98
CA GLY A 542 6.52 -52.15 2.19
C GLY A 542 6.92 -51.78 0.77
N ASP A 543 6.84 -50.50 0.40
CA ASP A 543 7.17 -49.96 -0.93
C ASP A 543 8.65 -49.54 -1.02
N THR A 544 9.57 -50.41 -0.58
CA THR A 544 11.00 -50.09 -0.45
C THR A 544 11.65 -49.63 -1.75
N GLU A 545 11.27 -50.21 -2.89
CA GLU A 545 11.79 -49.78 -4.20
C GLU A 545 11.42 -48.32 -4.51
N MET A 546 10.21 -47.91 -4.15
CA MET A 546 9.75 -46.53 -4.34
C MET A 546 10.45 -45.59 -3.35
N ALA A 547 10.61 -46.00 -2.09
CA ALA A 547 11.34 -45.24 -1.07
C ALA A 547 12.77 -44.92 -1.53
N LEU A 548 13.50 -45.92 -2.03
CA LEU A 548 14.86 -45.75 -2.56
C LEU A 548 14.90 -44.87 -3.82
N SER A 549 13.90 -45.00 -4.71
CA SER A 549 13.79 -44.16 -5.90
C SER A 549 13.59 -42.68 -5.56
N VAL A 550 12.69 -42.38 -4.62
CA VAL A 550 12.40 -41.01 -4.18
C VAL A 550 13.62 -40.39 -3.50
N ALA A 551 14.28 -41.13 -2.61
CA ALA A 551 15.48 -40.66 -1.95
C ALA A 551 16.61 -40.37 -2.94
N ALA A 552 16.80 -41.22 -3.96
CA ALA A 552 17.79 -41.01 -5.01
C ALA A 552 17.48 -39.77 -5.87
N GLU A 553 16.21 -39.50 -6.16
CA GLU A 553 15.78 -38.31 -6.89
C GLU A 553 16.06 -37.02 -6.10
N TRP A 554 15.82 -37.04 -4.79
CA TRP A 554 16.15 -35.93 -3.90
C TRP A 554 17.66 -35.68 -3.83
N GLN A 555 18.46 -36.73 -3.60
CA GLN A 555 19.92 -36.65 -3.52
C GLN A 555 20.60 -36.26 -4.85
N ALA A 556 19.92 -36.46 -5.99
CA ALA A 556 20.44 -36.01 -7.28
C ALA A 556 20.44 -34.48 -7.42
N GLN A 557 19.59 -33.79 -6.65
CA GLN A 557 19.36 -32.35 -6.75
C GLN A 557 19.89 -31.59 -5.53
N HIS A 558 20.07 -32.26 -4.39
CA HIS A 558 20.48 -31.65 -3.12
C HIS A 558 21.75 -32.28 -2.56
N SER A 559 22.41 -31.54 -1.67
CA SER A 559 23.49 -32.10 -0.86
C SER A 559 22.92 -33.07 0.18
N ASN A 560 23.68 -34.10 0.55
CA ASN A 560 23.22 -35.07 1.55
C ASN A 560 22.94 -34.39 2.89
N THR A 561 21.76 -34.65 3.42
CA THR A 561 21.26 -34.22 4.73
C THR A 561 21.26 -35.39 5.71
N ASP A 562 21.48 -35.10 7.00
CA ASP A 562 21.65 -36.13 8.02
C ASP A 562 20.37 -36.94 8.29
N ARG A 563 19.18 -36.38 8.03
CA ARG A 563 17.89 -37.03 8.32
C ARG A 563 17.58 -38.11 7.28
N LEU A 564 17.55 -37.76 6.00
CA LEU A 564 17.31 -38.72 4.92
C LEU A 564 18.40 -39.80 4.87
N GLN A 565 19.67 -39.44 5.11
CA GLN A 565 20.76 -40.42 5.11
C GLN A 565 20.58 -41.48 6.20
N ARG A 566 20.15 -41.11 7.41
CA ARG A 566 19.85 -42.06 8.48
C ARG A 566 18.77 -43.07 8.10
N ILE A 567 17.74 -42.65 7.37
CA ILE A 567 16.68 -43.55 6.91
C ILE A 567 17.22 -44.53 5.87
N LEU A 568 18.04 -44.05 4.92
CA LEU A 568 18.67 -44.91 3.92
C LEU A 568 19.59 -45.96 4.54
N ASP A 569 20.37 -45.59 5.56
CA ASP A 569 21.22 -46.52 6.28
C ASP A 569 20.38 -47.63 6.95
N GLN A 570 19.25 -47.27 7.57
CA GLN A 570 18.32 -48.24 8.15
C GLN A 570 17.69 -49.18 7.12
N ILE A 571 17.34 -48.67 5.93
CA ILE A 571 16.81 -49.49 4.83
C ILE A 571 17.86 -50.51 4.37
N ASN A 572 19.12 -50.10 4.26
CA ASN A 572 20.22 -50.96 3.80
C ASN A 572 20.63 -52.02 4.83
N GLU A 573 20.43 -51.76 6.13
CA GLU A 573 20.69 -52.70 7.22
C GLU A 573 19.53 -53.66 7.50
N ALA A 574 18.35 -53.41 6.92
CA ALA A 574 17.18 -54.28 7.06
C ALA A 574 17.40 -55.64 6.33
N PRO A 575 17.17 -56.79 7.00
CA PRO A 575 17.50 -58.12 6.48
C PRO A 575 16.60 -58.66 5.36
#